data_AF-A0A1V4MXS6-F1
#
_entry.id   AF-A0A1V4MXS6-F1
#
_cell.length_a   1.000
_cell.length_b   1.000
_cell.length_c   1.000
_cell.angle_alpha   90.00
_cell.angle_beta   90.00
_cell.angle_gamma   90.00
#
_symmetry.space_group_name_H-M   'P 1'
#
loop_
_entity.id
_entity.type
_entity.pdbx_description
1 polymer ?
#
loop_
_entity_poly.entity_id
_entity_poly.type
_entity_poly.pdbx_seq_one_letter_code
_entity_poly.pdbx_strand_id
1 'polypeptide(L)'
;MKIIAALPFFLLVYSAPALAVNGDGLEARVELCYATSVNMPETEFGPENVFDGDTATCWATMPGAAPDEGLFFSFVEPKTISTIMVDLVPAGDGYEGIETYQIYVNGLEGGTYSGSDAPVWISTRVKSLFIRINTTDSMQLDVDGIRYTGDLPVGIREVTMTVEVSEAGDLAPLRIVPIGRAAGSVRASSSLEPEEAYSPDFLFDSRPAFGWADGNEEDTGEGENLVFTLDEPVRIEQLRIWNGYQRSETHFLHNERASRISFGTCLENPGVYRLEDSMEPQVVTLDHPLEGDCFELDFLDVYSGEVYRDLVISEFRFFDGENWFILDTGTSEERKFAILEWAEGAEFGRILDRQLYLGAMENGDSWEPHAQTLVLRSNGSFIVWMEDYWVDGEEHMYADGNWQVIDGSTVRIFGRLQRVSRTGMEPYDPYAGSWPDQGQDTQRLTVFSDTLRMSGNTVSSDRGLFQDFSF
;
A
#
# COMPACT_ATOMS: atom_id res chain seq x y z
N MET A 1 52.59 43.49 15.90
CA MET A 1 51.37 43.47 15.07
C MET A 1 50.70 42.13 15.33
N LYS A 2 49.44 42.16 15.80
CA LYS A 2 48.79 41.09 16.57
C LYS A 2 48.47 39.84 15.74
N ILE A 3 48.80 38.68 16.29
CA ILE A 3 48.35 37.36 15.85
C ILE A 3 46.91 37.19 16.33
N ILE A 4 45.96 36.98 15.40
CA ILE A 4 44.57 36.67 15.71
C ILE A 4 44.45 35.14 15.72
N ALA A 5 44.15 34.59 16.89
CA ALA A 5 43.83 33.18 17.05
C ALA A 5 42.38 32.93 16.59
N ALA A 6 42.18 31.91 15.75
CA ALA A 6 40.86 31.41 15.39
C ALA A 6 40.26 30.62 16.57
N LEU A 7 39.06 31.01 17.01
CA LEU A 7 38.23 30.20 17.91
C LEU A 7 37.50 29.11 17.10
N PRO A 8 37.33 27.90 17.64
CA PRO A 8 36.50 26.88 17.01
C PRO A 8 35.01 27.18 17.23
N PHE A 9 34.23 27.03 16.16
CA PHE A 9 32.77 27.01 16.17
C PHE A 9 32.31 25.74 16.93
N PHE A 10 31.73 25.91 18.11
CA PHE A 10 30.96 24.85 18.75
C PHE A 10 29.55 24.86 18.15
N LEU A 11 29.17 23.80 17.43
CA LEU A 11 27.77 23.51 17.15
C LEU A 11 27.07 23.26 18.50
N LEU A 12 26.11 24.12 18.85
CA LEU A 12 25.18 23.85 19.94
C LEU A 12 24.19 22.79 19.44
N VAL A 13 24.34 21.55 19.92
CA VAL A 13 23.28 20.55 19.88
C VAL A 13 22.19 21.03 20.83
N TYR A 14 21.06 21.49 20.31
CA TYR A 14 19.88 21.80 21.10
C TYR A 14 19.22 20.47 21.51
N SER A 15 19.57 19.95 22.69
CA SER A 15 18.73 18.95 23.37
C SER A 15 17.55 19.68 23.99
N ALA A 16 16.36 19.54 23.40
CA ALA A 16 15.12 20.04 23.98
C ALA A 16 14.80 19.27 25.30
N PRO A 17 14.32 19.95 26.35
CA PRO A 17 13.91 19.27 27.58
C PRO A 17 12.61 18.49 27.33
N ALA A 18 12.58 17.23 27.77
CA ALA A 18 11.37 16.43 27.83
C ALA A 18 10.36 17.07 28.79
N LEU A 19 9.38 17.78 28.22
CA LEU A 19 8.17 18.20 28.92
C LEU A 19 7.18 17.03 28.81
N ALA A 20 6.92 16.38 29.95
CA ALA A 20 5.88 15.37 30.09
C ALA A 20 4.51 16.05 29.91
N VAL A 21 4.02 16.05 28.68
CA VAL A 21 2.61 16.28 28.36
C VAL A 21 1.92 14.92 28.46
N ASN A 22 0.73 14.88 29.06
CA ASN A 22 -0.08 13.66 29.21
C ASN A 22 -0.12 12.88 27.89
N GLY A 23 0.29 11.61 27.94
CA GLY A 23 0.86 10.87 26.80
C GLY A 23 -0.07 10.44 25.67
N ASP A 24 -1.40 10.52 25.83
CA ASP A 24 -2.33 9.92 24.86
C ASP A 24 -2.44 10.71 23.53
N GLY A 25 -2.06 12.00 23.53
CA GLY A 25 -2.15 12.87 22.35
C GLY A 25 -0.93 12.88 21.43
N LEU A 26 0.21 12.38 21.91
CA LEU A 26 1.52 12.41 21.21
C LEU A 26 1.91 11.05 20.63
N GLU A 27 0.97 10.11 20.60
CA GLU A 27 1.14 8.81 19.97
C GLU A 27 0.10 8.62 18.86
N ALA A 28 0.55 8.09 17.73
CA ALA A 28 -0.29 7.66 16.62
C ALA A 28 0.06 6.23 16.22
N ARG A 29 -0.92 5.34 16.28
CA ARG A 29 -0.74 3.93 15.91
C ARG A 29 -1.09 3.75 14.45
N VAL A 30 -0.23 3.07 13.72
CA VAL A 30 -0.44 2.71 12.32
C VAL A 30 -1.49 1.60 12.25
N GLU A 31 -2.39 1.69 11.27
CA GLU A 31 -3.46 0.72 11.01
C GLU A 31 -3.17 -0.12 9.78
N LEU A 32 -2.74 0.52 8.70
CA LEU A 32 -2.28 -0.10 7.46
C LEU A 32 -0.93 0.52 7.08
N CYS A 33 0.00 -0.29 6.58
CA CYS A 33 1.27 0.19 6.05
C CYS A 33 1.79 -0.73 4.95
N TYR A 34 1.99 -0.20 3.75
CA TYR A 34 2.60 -0.93 2.65
C TYR A 34 3.41 0.01 1.77
N ALA A 35 4.29 -0.56 0.97
CA ALA A 35 4.92 0.14 -0.14
C ALA A 35 4.56 -0.55 -1.45
N THR A 36 4.53 0.22 -2.53
CA THR A 36 4.23 -0.31 -3.87
C THR A 36 5.34 -1.26 -4.35
N SER A 37 6.60 -0.97 -3.99
CA SER A 37 7.79 -1.79 -4.24
C SER A 37 8.68 -1.82 -2.98
N VAL A 38 9.35 -2.94 -2.74
CA VAL A 38 10.24 -3.16 -1.59
C VAL A 38 11.45 -3.97 -2.05
N ASN A 39 12.66 -3.50 -1.74
CA ASN A 39 13.91 -4.19 -2.05
C ASN A 39 14.08 -5.48 -1.22
N MET A 40 15.07 -6.29 -1.57
CA MET A 40 15.32 -7.60 -0.97
C MET A 40 16.59 -7.59 -0.11
N PRO A 41 16.58 -8.19 1.10
CA PRO A 41 15.43 -8.85 1.74
C PRO A 41 14.41 -7.84 2.30
N GLU A 42 13.11 -8.18 2.29
CA GLU A 42 12.04 -7.27 2.72
C GLU A 42 12.17 -6.89 4.20
N THR A 43 12.74 -7.77 5.03
CA THR A 43 12.99 -7.50 6.45
C THR A 43 14.02 -6.38 6.69
N GLU A 44 14.85 -6.06 5.70
CA GLU A 44 15.85 -4.98 5.78
C GLU A 44 15.36 -3.67 5.14
N PHE A 45 14.41 -3.73 4.20
CA PHE A 45 13.98 -2.58 3.40
C PHE A 45 12.48 -2.28 3.51
N GLY A 46 11.82 -2.85 4.50
CA GLY A 46 10.38 -2.74 4.70
C GLY A 46 9.89 -1.31 4.97
N PRO A 47 8.60 -1.03 4.68
CA PRO A 47 8.00 0.29 4.89
C PRO A 47 8.00 0.75 6.36
N GLU A 48 8.05 -0.17 7.32
CA GLU A 48 8.09 0.12 8.75
C GLU A 48 9.36 0.83 9.22
N ASN A 49 10.47 0.68 8.50
CA ASN A 49 11.76 1.28 8.84
C ASN A 49 11.67 2.81 8.87
N VAL A 50 10.71 3.41 8.15
CA VAL A 50 10.54 4.87 8.13
C VAL A 50 9.99 5.46 9.44
N PHE A 51 9.73 4.62 10.45
CA PHE A 51 9.17 5.02 11.74
C PHE A 51 10.01 4.57 12.94
N ASP A 52 11.18 3.96 12.74
CA ASP A 52 11.98 3.39 13.82
C ASP A 52 12.92 4.40 14.50
N GLY A 53 13.12 5.57 13.88
CA GLY A 53 14.00 6.63 14.38
C GLY A 53 15.49 6.33 14.15
N ASP A 54 15.83 5.33 13.34
CA ASP A 54 17.18 4.94 12.95
C ASP A 54 17.46 5.27 11.49
N THR A 55 18.13 6.39 11.26
CA THR A 55 18.58 6.83 9.92
C THR A 55 19.56 5.87 9.21
N ALA A 56 20.00 4.78 9.86
CA ALA A 56 20.76 3.71 9.23
C ALA A 56 19.88 2.68 8.49
N THR A 57 18.59 2.59 8.84
CA THR A 57 17.60 1.79 8.12
C THR A 57 16.84 2.68 7.13
N CYS A 58 16.11 2.07 6.20
CA CYS A 58 15.23 2.78 5.29
C CYS A 58 14.20 1.83 4.69
N TRP A 59 13.11 2.40 4.17
CA TRP A 59 12.40 1.77 3.07
C TRP A 59 13.18 2.01 1.77
N ALA A 60 13.30 0.98 0.92
CA ALA A 60 13.91 1.08 -0.39
C ALA A 60 13.10 0.36 -1.48
N THR A 61 13.07 0.91 -2.68
CA THR A 61 12.44 0.29 -3.86
C THR A 61 13.30 -0.84 -4.43
N MET A 62 12.71 -1.71 -5.27
CA MET A 62 13.49 -2.62 -6.10
C MET A 62 14.46 -1.85 -7.02
N PRO A 63 15.66 -2.41 -7.33
CA PRO A 63 16.61 -1.78 -8.24
C PRO A 63 15.99 -1.40 -9.61
N GLY A 64 16.02 -0.11 -9.90
CA GLY A 64 15.47 0.49 -11.11
C GLY A 64 13.94 0.66 -11.14
N ALA A 65 13.25 0.38 -10.03
CA ALA A 65 11.93 0.94 -9.74
C ALA A 65 12.13 2.27 -8.99
N ALA A 66 11.50 3.35 -9.44
CA ALA A 66 11.48 4.59 -8.67
C ALA A 66 10.27 5.49 -8.98
N PRO A 67 10.10 6.06 -10.19
CA PRO A 67 8.90 6.86 -10.46
C PRO A 67 7.62 6.02 -10.30
N ASP A 68 6.57 6.63 -9.75
CA ASP A 68 5.29 5.98 -9.41
C ASP A 68 5.35 4.95 -8.28
N GLU A 69 6.51 4.75 -7.67
CA GLU A 69 6.63 4.00 -6.44
C GLU A 69 6.37 4.90 -5.22
N GLY A 70 5.96 4.30 -4.11
CA GLY A 70 5.65 5.06 -2.92
C GLY A 70 5.30 4.22 -1.70
N LEU A 71 5.13 4.95 -0.61
CA LEU A 71 4.80 4.44 0.72
C LEU A 71 3.39 4.89 1.09
N PHE A 72 2.52 3.96 1.46
CA PHE A 72 1.22 4.23 2.04
C PHE A 72 1.20 3.84 3.51
N PHE A 73 0.55 4.67 4.34
CA PHE A 73 0.13 4.25 5.66
C PHE A 73 -1.12 5.00 6.14
N SER A 74 -1.84 4.39 7.08
CA SER A 74 -2.96 5.00 7.79
C SER A 74 -2.82 4.90 9.30
N PHE A 75 -3.48 5.79 10.04
CA PHE A 75 -3.56 5.73 11.50
C PHE A 75 -4.85 5.06 11.93
N VAL A 76 -4.86 4.37 13.08
CA VAL A 76 -6.10 3.84 13.68
C VAL A 76 -7.10 4.98 13.92
N GLU A 77 -6.62 6.06 14.53
CA GLU A 77 -7.40 7.28 14.72
C GLU A 77 -6.78 8.44 13.94
N PRO A 78 -7.57 9.24 13.22
CA PRO A 78 -7.01 10.40 12.52
C PRO A 78 -6.40 11.41 13.50
N LYS A 79 -5.26 12.00 13.13
CA LYS A 79 -4.51 12.98 13.93
C LYS A 79 -4.45 14.33 13.23
N THR A 80 -4.57 15.43 13.96
CA THR A 80 -4.31 16.76 13.39
C THR A 80 -2.81 16.99 13.32
N ILE A 81 -2.26 16.92 12.12
CA ILE A 81 -0.81 17.06 11.85
C ILE A 81 -0.53 18.49 11.41
N SER A 82 0.47 19.11 12.02
CA SER A 82 0.94 20.45 11.66
C SER A 82 1.95 20.36 10.52
N THR A 83 2.98 19.54 10.67
CA THR A 83 4.01 19.33 9.65
C THR A 83 4.42 17.88 9.47
N ILE A 84 4.88 17.55 8.26
CA ILE A 84 5.48 16.28 7.87
C ILE A 84 6.90 16.54 7.36
N MET A 85 7.87 15.73 7.77
CA MET A 85 9.23 15.76 7.23
C MET A 85 9.57 14.37 6.69
N VAL A 86 10.12 14.33 5.48
CA VAL A 86 10.51 13.11 4.77
C VAL A 86 12.04 13.14 4.57
N ASP A 87 12.75 12.29 5.30
CA ASP A 87 14.19 12.12 5.16
C ASP A 87 14.47 11.12 4.04
N LEU A 88 15.10 11.57 2.96
CA LEU A 88 15.36 10.80 1.76
C LEU A 88 16.75 10.17 1.86
N VAL A 89 16.92 8.99 1.28
CA VAL A 89 18.26 8.43 1.07
C VAL A 89 18.96 9.26 -0.02
N PRO A 90 20.11 9.90 0.26
CA PRO A 90 20.85 10.68 -0.72
C PRO A 90 21.52 9.76 -1.74
N ALA A 91 21.77 10.27 -2.94
CA ALA A 91 22.54 9.58 -3.97
C ALA A 91 23.95 9.20 -3.46
N GLY A 92 24.37 7.96 -3.70
CA GLY A 92 25.65 7.41 -3.24
C GLY A 92 25.48 6.06 -2.53
N ASP A 93 26.60 5.37 -2.27
CA ASP A 93 26.66 4.11 -1.50
C ASP A 93 25.62 3.03 -1.89
N GLY A 94 25.27 2.95 -3.18
CA GLY A 94 24.32 1.96 -3.69
C GLY A 94 22.89 2.47 -3.90
N TYR A 95 22.65 3.78 -3.72
CA TYR A 95 21.36 4.42 -3.95
C TYR A 95 21.42 5.53 -5.00
N GLU A 96 20.30 5.70 -5.70
CA GLU A 96 19.96 6.86 -6.52
C GLU A 96 19.24 7.92 -5.65
N GLY A 97 19.33 9.19 -6.02
CA GLY A 97 18.63 10.28 -5.34
C GLY A 97 17.19 10.45 -5.81
N ILE A 98 16.27 10.67 -4.86
CA ILE A 98 14.93 11.18 -5.14
C ILE A 98 15.04 12.71 -5.27
N GLU A 99 14.68 13.23 -6.43
CA GLU A 99 14.69 14.67 -6.68
C GLU A 99 13.39 15.30 -6.15
N THR A 100 12.25 14.70 -6.47
CA THR A 100 10.95 15.15 -5.99
C THR A 100 10.03 14.01 -5.57
N TYR A 101 9.18 14.29 -4.58
CA TYR A 101 8.11 13.42 -4.13
C TYR A 101 6.80 14.20 -3.95
N GLN A 102 5.69 13.50 -4.10
CA GLN A 102 4.34 14.04 -3.93
C GLN A 102 3.69 13.43 -2.70
N ILE A 103 3.00 14.26 -1.91
CA ILE A 103 2.26 13.80 -0.73
C ILE A 103 0.77 13.83 -1.05
N TYR A 104 0.08 12.74 -0.76
CA TYR A 104 -1.39 12.66 -0.74
C TYR A 104 -1.84 12.53 0.71
N VAL A 105 -2.78 13.37 1.14
CA VAL A 105 -3.32 13.37 2.50
C VAL A 105 -4.79 12.98 2.45
N ASN A 106 -5.17 11.89 3.12
CA ASN A 106 -6.53 11.33 3.05
C ASN A 106 -6.98 11.12 1.61
N GLY A 107 -6.06 10.68 0.75
CA GLY A 107 -6.35 10.57 -0.67
C GLY A 107 -6.74 11.92 -1.28
N LEU A 108 -6.06 13.00 -0.92
CA LEU A 108 -6.17 14.24 -1.69
C LEU A 108 -4.78 14.58 -2.15
N GLU A 109 -4.65 14.74 -3.46
CA GLU A 109 -3.41 15.14 -4.10
C GLU A 109 -2.91 16.46 -3.48
N GLY A 110 -1.74 16.39 -2.86
CA GLY A 110 -1.06 17.52 -2.27
C GLY A 110 0.06 18.04 -3.16
N GLY A 111 0.96 18.82 -2.56
CA GLY A 111 2.09 19.40 -3.27
C GLY A 111 3.14 18.37 -3.69
N THR A 112 3.96 18.78 -4.65
CA THR A 112 5.25 18.16 -4.95
C THR A 112 6.36 18.91 -4.20
N TYR A 113 7.27 18.17 -3.59
CA TYR A 113 8.34 18.67 -2.73
C TYR A 113 9.68 18.11 -3.16
N SER A 114 10.76 18.84 -2.84
CA SER A 114 12.13 18.48 -3.21
C SER A 114 13.02 18.43 -1.96
N GLY A 115 13.90 17.43 -1.91
CA GLY A 115 14.88 17.26 -0.82
C GLY A 115 14.27 16.99 0.56
N SER A 116 15.12 16.99 1.58
CA SER A 116 14.75 16.65 2.98
C SER A 116 14.86 17.83 3.96
N ASP A 117 15.17 19.03 3.46
CA ASP A 117 15.64 20.14 4.30
C ASP A 117 14.53 20.95 4.96
N ALA A 118 13.26 20.75 4.57
CA ALA A 118 12.16 21.57 5.04
C ALA A 118 10.92 20.75 5.40
N PRO A 119 10.27 21.05 6.55
CA PRO A 119 9.00 20.45 6.90
C PRO A 119 7.89 20.94 5.95
N VAL A 120 7.06 20.02 5.51
CA VAL A 120 5.84 20.28 4.75
C VAL A 120 4.72 20.67 5.71
N TRP A 121 4.19 21.88 5.55
CA TRP A 121 3.08 22.38 6.36
C TRP A 121 1.74 21.93 5.78
N ILE A 122 0.97 21.18 6.57
CA ILE A 122 -0.35 20.65 6.14
C ILE A 122 -1.50 21.11 7.04
N SER A 123 -1.24 21.27 8.35
CA SER A 123 -2.22 21.76 9.35
C SER A 123 -3.63 21.19 9.21
N THR A 124 -3.74 19.87 9.03
CA THR A 124 -5.01 19.19 8.75
C THR A 124 -5.13 17.87 9.49
N ARG A 125 -6.34 17.32 9.54
CA ARG A 125 -6.62 15.99 10.11
C ARG A 125 -6.18 14.93 9.10
N VAL A 126 -5.24 14.07 9.47
CA VAL A 126 -4.66 13.00 8.66
C VAL A 126 -5.10 11.65 9.22
N LYS A 127 -5.79 10.86 8.40
CA LYS A 127 -6.06 9.43 8.61
C LYS A 127 -5.14 8.58 7.75
N SER A 128 -4.83 9.00 6.53
CA SER A 128 -3.91 8.29 5.64
C SER A 128 -2.95 9.24 4.93
N LEU A 129 -1.79 8.70 4.57
CA LEU A 129 -0.76 9.37 3.80
C LEU A 129 -0.27 8.42 2.70
N PHE A 130 -0.11 8.94 1.49
CA PHE A 130 0.68 8.29 0.45
C PHE A 130 1.80 9.23 0.01
N ILE A 131 3.04 8.75 0.05
CA ILE A 131 4.22 9.49 -0.43
C ILE A 131 4.68 8.80 -1.71
N ARG A 132 4.44 9.45 -2.86
CA ARG A 132 4.82 8.96 -4.18
C ARG A 132 6.12 9.61 -4.63
N ILE A 133 7.06 8.83 -5.13
CA ILE A 133 8.25 9.33 -5.82
C ILE A 133 7.78 9.88 -7.17
N ASN A 134 8.05 11.16 -7.39
CA ASN A 134 7.64 11.86 -8.59
C ASN A 134 8.78 11.92 -9.62
N THR A 135 9.99 12.32 -9.20
CA THR A 135 11.19 12.31 -10.05
C THR A 135 12.45 11.87 -9.31
N THR A 136 13.40 11.32 -10.07
CA THR A 136 14.75 10.96 -9.60
C THR A 136 15.82 11.64 -10.44
N ASP A 137 17.05 11.65 -9.95
CA ASP A 137 18.21 12.26 -10.62
C ASP A 137 18.46 11.69 -12.04
N SER A 138 18.15 10.41 -12.28
CA SER A 138 18.33 9.73 -13.58
C SER A 138 17.04 9.53 -14.39
N MET A 139 15.95 10.23 -14.04
CA MET A 139 14.70 10.18 -14.80
C MET A 139 14.76 11.08 -16.06
N GLN A 140 14.30 10.55 -17.20
CA GLN A 140 14.13 11.32 -18.43
C GLN A 140 12.66 11.74 -18.58
N LEU A 141 12.36 13.05 -18.51
CA LEU A 141 10.98 13.55 -18.40
C LEU A 141 10.19 13.57 -19.72
N ASP A 142 10.85 13.57 -20.89
CA ASP A 142 10.17 13.80 -22.18
C ASP A 142 10.54 12.74 -23.24
N VAL A 143 10.73 11.49 -22.82
CA VAL A 143 11.11 10.40 -23.71
C VAL A 143 10.18 9.21 -23.51
N ASP A 144 9.57 8.75 -24.61
CA ASP A 144 8.79 7.52 -24.64
C ASP A 144 9.68 6.31 -24.32
N GLY A 145 9.11 5.32 -23.66
CA GLY A 145 9.79 4.09 -23.25
C GLY A 145 10.17 4.10 -21.77
N ILE A 146 11.33 3.51 -21.43
CA ILE A 146 11.78 3.40 -20.05
C ILE A 146 12.36 4.75 -19.59
N ARG A 147 11.62 5.47 -18.72
CA ARG A 147 12.02 6.81 -18.26
C ARG A 147 13.14 6.80 -17.22
N TYR A 148 13.09 5.85 -16.29
CA TYR A 148 14.12 5.69 -15.28
C TYR A 148 15.13 4.67 -15.76
N THR A 149 16.32 5.17 -16.12
CA THR A 149 17.42 4.36 -16.66
C THR A 149 18.41 3.92 -15.59
N GLY A 150 18.19 4.31 -14.33
CA GLY A 150 18.99 3.86 -13.21
C GLY A 150 18.71 2.40 -12.86
N ASP A 151 19.75 1.71 -12.41
CA ASP A 151 19.67 0.32 -11.92
C ASP A 151 19.84 0.26 -10.39
N LEU A 152 19.78 1.40 -9.70
CA LEU A 152 19.88 1.49 -8.26
C LEU A 152 18.50 1.69 -7.63
N PRO A 153 18.31 1.21 -6.38
CA PRO A 153 17.13 1.55 -5.60
C PRO A 153 17.15 3.03 -5.19
N VAL A 154 15.96 3.54 -4.86
CA VAL A 154 15.79 4.80 -4.12
C VAL A 154 15.13 4.50 -2.78
N GLY A 155 15.22 5.40 -1.80
CA GLY A 155 14.66 5.12 -0.48
C GLY A 155 14.32 6.33 0.36
N ILE A 156 13.52 6.07 1.40
CA ILE A 156 13.14 7.01 2.46
C ILE A 156 13.63 6.43 3.78
N ARG A 157 14.39 7.21 4.54
CA ARG A 157 14.90 6.82 5.85
C ARG A 157 13.86 7.00 6.93
N GLU A 158 13.22 8.17 6.97
CA GLU A 158 12.34 8.55 8.06
C GLU A 158 11.16 9.39 7.55
N VAL A 159 9.98 9.13 8.11
CA VAL A 159 8.81 10.00 7.98
C VAL A 159 8.42 10.45 9.38
N THR A 160 8.70 11.71 9.69
CA THR A 160 8.39 12.29 11.01
C THR A 160 7.29 13.33 10.90
N MET A 161 6.51 13.46 11.98
CA MET A 161 5.37 14.37 12.03
C MET A 161 5.40 15.20 13.32
N THR A 162 4.83 16.40 13.24
CA THR A 162 4.61 17.23 14.42
C THR A 162 3.14 17.61 14.56
N VAL A 163 2.72 17.78 15.81
CA VAL A 163 1.37 18.22 16.19
C VAL A 163 1.45 19.47 17.05
N GLU A 164 0.44 20.32 16.95
CA GLU A 164 0.30 21.50 17.81
C GLU A 164 -0.19 21.08 19.20
N VAL A 165 0.51 21.52 20.24
CA VAL A 165 0.25 21.13 21.65
C VAL A 165 -0.20 22.30 22.53
N SER A 166 -0.25 23.52 22.00
CA SER A 166 -0.70 24.70 22.74
C SER A 166 -1.40 25.69 21.83
N GLU A 167 -2.31 26.50 22.39
CA GLU A 167 -2.96 27.61 21.66
C GLU A 167 -1.98 28.70 21.20
N ALA A 168 -0.73 28.66 21.68
CA ALA A 168 0.33 29.57 21.26
C ALA A 168 1.05 29.09 19.98
N GLY A 169 0.69 27.91 19.45
CA GLY A 169 1.31 27.31 18.27
C GLY A 169 2.58 26.49 18.56
N ASP A 170 2.77 26.03 19.80
CA ASP A 170 3.92 25.16 20.11
C ASP A 170 3.75 23.80 19.43
N LEU A 171 4.81 23.32 18.77
CA LEU A 171 4.83 22.03 18.08
C LEU A 171 5.59 20.99 18.90
N ALA A 172 5.08 19.76 18.91
CA ALA A 172 5.74 18.59 19.49
C ALA A 172 5.84 17.45 18.46
N PRO A 173 6.90 16.63 18.51
CA PRO A 173 7.00 15.44 17.67
C PRO A 173 5.91 14.43 18.04
N LEU A 174 5.33 13.81 17.02
CA LEU A 174 4.38 12.71 17.15
C LEU A 174 5.15 11.38 17.12
N ARG A 175 4.97 10.55 18.14
CA ARG A 175 5.48 9.18 18.13
C ARG A 175 4.57 8.32 17.25
N ILE A 176 5.09 7.83 16.14
CA ILE A 176 4.40 6.87 15.28
C ILE A 176 4.74 5.47 15.78
N VAL A 177 3.72 4.63 15.99
CA VAL A 177 3.89 3.24 16.43
C VAL A 177 3.54 2.33 15.25
N PRO A 178 4.53 1.63 14.66
CA PRO A 178 4.29 0.74 13.54
C PRO A 178 3.49 -0.50 13.95
N ILE A 179 3.03 -1.25 12.94
CA ILE A 179 2.36 -2.53 13.14
C ILE A 179 3.44 -3.58 13.46
N GLY A 180 3.23 -4.37 14.52
CA GLY A 180 4.13 -5.48 14.84
C GLY A 180 4.04 -6.62 13.82
N ARG A 181 5.03 -7.51 13.81
CA ARG A 181 5.05 -8.71 12.97
C ARG A 181 5.36 -9.93 13.82
N ALA A 182 4.71 -11.04 13.54
CA ALA A 182 5.05 -12.35 14.08
C ALA A 182 5.19 -13.34 12.92
N ALA A 183 6.32 -14.04 12.86
CA ALA A 183 6.56 -15.02 11.80
C ALA A 183 5.64 -16.24 11.96
N GLY A 184 5.18 -16.80 10.84
CA GLY A 184 4.38 -18.02 10.83
C GLY A 184 3.77 -18.34 9.47
N SER A 185 2.59 -18.95 9.45
CA SER A 185 1.86 -19.33 8.24
C SER A 185 0.35 -19.32 8.44
N VAL A 186 -0.38 -19.11 7.35
CA VAL A 186 -1.85 -19.17 7.33
C VAL A 186 -2.28 -20.22 6.31
N ARG A 187 -3.32 -20.98 6.64
CA ARG A 187 -3.94 -21.93 5.72
C ARG A 187 -5.45 -21.74 5.70
N ALA A 188 -6.02 -21.62 4.52
CA ALA A 188 -7.48 -21.68 4.33
C ALA A 188 -7.95 -23.12 4.04
N SER A 189 -9.22 -23.41 4.32
CA SER A 189 -9.88 -24.63 3.84
C SER A 189 -9.97 -24.68 2.30
N SER A 190 -10.22 -23.54 1.67
CA SER A 190 -10.15 -23.35 0.22
C SER A 190 -9.78 -21.91 -0.15
N SER A 191 -9.42 -21.70 -1.42
CA SER A 191 -9.16 -20.37 -2.00
C SER A 191 -9.64 -20.32 -3.45
N LEU A 192 -10.19 -19.18 -3.86
CA LEU A 192 -10.59 -18.90 -5.24
C LEU A 192 -9.36 -18.84 -6.16
N GLU A 193 -9.52 -19.34 -7.39
CA GLU A 193 -8.48 -19.24 -8.41
C GLU A 193 -8.58 -17.93 -9.21
N PRO A 194 -7.45 -17.29 -9.58
CA PRO A 194 -6.09 -17.72 -9.31
C PRO A 194 -5.62 -17.34 -7.89
N GLU A 195 -4.77 -18.16 -7.29
CA GLU A 195 -4.22 -17.92 -5.93
C GLU A 195 -3.49 -16.57 -5.81
N GLU A 196 -2.86 -16.08 -6.89
CA GLU A 196 -2.22 -14.75 -6.94
C GLU A 196 -3.21 -13.58 -6.76
N ALA A 197 -4.52 -13.84 -6.77
CA ALA A 197 -5.58 -12.86 -6.58
C ALA A 197 -6.33 -13.01 -5.25
N TYR A 198 -6.36 -14.22 -4.67
CA TYR A 198 -7.25 -14.56 -3.55
C TYR A 198 -6.60 -15.39 -2.43
N SER A 199 -5.26 -15.44 -2.36
CA SER A 199 -4.54 -16.14 -1.29
C SER A 199 -4.87 -15.58 0.11
N PRO A 200 -4.90 -16.44 1.16
CA PRO A 200 -4.94 -16.00 2.57
C PRO A 200 -3.78 -15.11 3.00
N ASP A 201 -2.66 -15.06 2.26
CA ASP A 201 -1.58 -14.11 2.56
C ASP A 201 -2.01 -12.63 2.41
N PHE A 202 -3.05 -12.35 1.61
CA PHE A 202 -3.58 -11.00 1.46
C PHE A 202 -4.27 -10.48 2.74
N LEU A 203 -4.51 -11.35 3.72
CA LEU A 203 -4.98 -10.96 5.05
C LEU A 203 -3.92 -10.26 5.91
N PHE A 204 -2.73 -10.01 5.39
CA PHE A 204 -1.62 -9.41 6.15
C PHE A 204 -0.79 -8.41 5.32
N ASP A 205 -1.25 -8.02 4.13
CA ASP A 205 -0.45 -7.21 3.19
C ASP A 205 -0.69 -5.69 3.32
N SER A 206 -1.54 -5.28 4.26
CA SER A 206 -2.00 -3.92 4.51
C SER A 206 -2.73 -3.25 3.35
N ARG A 207 -3.30 -4.03 2.42
CA ARG A 207 -4.03 -3.53 1.25
C ARG A 207 -5.43 -4.14 1.18
N PRO A 208 -6.43 -3.58 1.90
CA PRO A 208 -7.80 -4.11 1.93
C PRO A 208 -8.49 -4.22 0.56
N ALA A 209 -7.99 -3.56 -0.49
CA ALA A 209 -8.51 -3.72 -1.84
C ALA A 209 -8.25 -5.14 -2.44
N PHE A 210 -7.42 -5.93 -1.76
CA PHE A 210 -7.17 -7.35 -1.98
C PHE A 210 -7.66 -8.14 -0.76
N GLY A 211 -7.85 -9.43 -0.92
CA GLY A 211 -8.39 -10.26 0.16
C GLY A 211 -8.40 -11.72 -0.21
N TRP A 212 -8.57 -12.56 0.81
CA TRP A 212 -8.86 -13.96 0.62
C TRP A 212 -10.33 -14.14 0.22
N ALA A 213 -10.55 -14.97 -0.80
CA ALA A 213 -11.87 -15.48 -1.16
C ALA A 213 -11.82 -17.01 -1.11
N ASP A 214 -12.84 -17.63 -0.51
CA ASP A 214 -12.86 -19.09 -0.29
C ASP A 214 -12.99 -19.88 -1.61
N GLY A 215 -13.67 -19.35 -2.62
CA GLY A 215 -13.78 -19.95 -3.94
C GLY A 215 -14.86 -21.04 -4.09
N ASN A 216 -15.75 -21.19 -3.12
CA ASN A 216 -16.84 -22.16 -3.20
C ASN A 216 -18.07 -21.59 -3.91
N GLU A 217 -18.00 -21.43 -5.23
CA GLU A 217 -19.13 -20.91 -6.02
C GLU A 217 -20.42 -21.76 -5.90
N GLU A 218 -20.29 -23.06 -5.56
CA GLU A 218 -21.43 -23.98 -5.45
C GLU A 218 -22.12 -24.00 -4.08
N ASP A 219 -21.42 -23.60 -3.01
CA ASP A 219 -21.93 -23.59 -1.63
C ASP A 219 -21.84 -22.19 -1.02
N THR A 220 -22.18 -22.03 0.26
CA THR A 220 -21.93 -20.79 1.01
C THR A 220 -20.60 -20.89 1.74
N GLY A 221 -19.99 -19.76 2.11
CA GLY A 221 -18.78 -19.74 2.95
C GLY A 221 -18.98 -20.18 4.40
N GLU A 222 -20.13 -20.78 4.74
CA GLU A 222 -20.37 -21.40 6.05
C GLU A 222 -19.59 -22.71 6.17
N GLY A 223 -18.81 -22.84 7.24
CA GLY A 223 -17.92 -24.00 7.47
C GLY A 223 -16.52 -23.84 6.91
N GLU A 224 -16.25 -22.76 6.17
CA GLU A 224 -14.89 -22.37 5.82
C GLU A 224 -14.09 -21.99 7.08
N ASN A 225 -12.78 -22.18 7.03
CA ASN A 225 -11.88 -21.85 8.13
C ASN A 225 -10.51 -21.33 7.66
N LEU A 226 -9.88 -20.58 8.56
CA LEU A 226 -8.50 -20.14 8.47
C LEU A 226 -7.75 -20.65 9.70
N VAL A 227 -6.62 -21.31 9.48
CA VAL A 227 -5.71 -21.79 10.53
C VAL A 227 -4.43 -20.96 10.48
N PHE A 228 -4.11 -20.32 11.60
CA PHE A 228 -2.92 -19.50 11.79
C PHE A 228 -1.93 -20.27 12.67
N THR A 229 -0.71 -20.47 12.18
CA THR A 229 0.39 -21.09 12.94
C THR A 229 1.52 -20.10 13.08
N LEU A 230 1.94 -19.82 14.30
CA LEU A 230 3.03 -18.89 14.64
C LEU A 230 4.30 -19.69 14.94
N ASP A 231 5.46 -19.15 14.59
CA ASP A 231 6.75 -19.79 14.90
C ASP A 231 7.06 -19.77 16.40
N GLU A 232 6.57 -18.76 17.11
CA GLU A 232 6.69 -18.60 18.56
C GLU A 232 5.31 -18.33 19.18
N PRO A 233 5.03 -18.82 20.40
CA PRO A 233 3.76 -18.55 21.07
C PRO A 233 3.50 -17.05 21.28
N VAL A 234 2.28 -16.62 20.96
CA VAL A 234 1.81 -15.25 21.13
C VAL A 234 0.62 -15.18 22.08
N ARG A 235 0.35 -13.97 22.56
CA ARG A 235 -0.88 -13.63 23.28
C ARG A 235 -1.81 -12.86 22.35
N ILE A 236 -3.09 -13.17 22.35
CA ILE A 236 -4.12 -12.47 21.57
C ILE A 236 -5.29 -12.11 22.47
N GLU A 237 -5.66 -10.83 22.51
CA GLU A 237 -6.80 -10.31 23.29
C GLU A 237 -7.93 -9.78 22.39
N GLN A 238 -7.59 -9.29 21.20
CA GLN A 238 -8.55 -8.77 20.24
C GLN A 238 -8.15 -9.14 18.81
N LEU A 239 -9.16 -9.15 17.94
CA LEU A 239 -9.02 -9.28 16.50
C LEU A 239 -9.51 -7.99 15.84
N ARG A 240 -8.92 -7.62 14.71
CA ARG A 240 -9.52 -6.64 13.79
C ARG A 240 -9.71 -7.29 12.44
N ILE A 241 -10.94 -7.21 11.93
CA ILE A 241 -11.36 -7.89 10.71
C ILE A 241 -11.96 -6.88 9.75
N TRP A 242 -11.45 -6.85 8.52
CA TRP A 242 -12.08 -6.18 7.39
C TRP A 242 -12.96 -7.20 6.65
N ASN A 243 -14.18 -7.33 7.16
CA ASN A 243 -15.16 -8.30 6.68
C ASN A 243 -15.68 -7.93 5.29
N GLY A 244 -15.81 -8.91 4.38
CA GLY A 244 -16.20 -8.67 2.99
C GLY A 244 -15.09 -8.08 2.13
N TYR A 245 -15.38 -7.87 0.85
CA TYR A 245 -14.43 -7.36 -0.13
C TYR A 245 -14.36 -5.83 -0.12
N GLN A 246 -13.29 -5.25 0.45
CA GLN A 246 -13.12 -3.81 0.68
C GLN A 246 -12.67 -3.04 -0.58
N ARG A 247 -12.70 -3.69 -1.75
CA ARG A 247 -12.33 -3.07 -3.02
C ARG A 247 -13.32 -1.97 -3.44
N SER A 248 -14.61 -2.19 -3.21
CA SER A 248 -15.68 -1.20 -3.36
C SER A 248 -16.94 -1.70 -2.67
N GLU A 249 -17.90 -0.81 -2.41
CA GLU A 249 -19.20 -1.20 -1.86
C GLU A 249 -19.92 -2.25 -2.73
N THR A 250 -19.82 -2.12 -4.06
CA THR A 250 -20.36 -3.13 -4.97
C THR A 250 -19.77 -4.51 -4.73
N HIS A 251 -18.45 -4.63 -4.53
CA HIS A 251 -17.82 -5.94 -4.25
C HIS A 251 -18.22 -6.45 -2.86
N PHE A 252 -18.27 -5.56 -1.88
CA PHE A 252 -18.74 -5.90 -0.54
C PHE A 252 -20.14 -6.51 -0.57
N LEU A 253 -21.09 -5.88 -1.27
CA LEU A 253 -22.46 -6.38 -1.39
C LEU A 253 -22.59 -7.62 -2.29
N HIS A 254 -21.80 -7.68 -3.37
CA HIS A 254 -21.85 -8.80 -4.32
C HIS A 254 -21.33 -10.12 -3.74
N ASN A 255 -20.36 -10.09 -2.82
CA ASN A 255 -19.75 -11.28 -2.21
C ASN A 255 -20.38 -11.62 -0.86
N GLU A 256 -20.20 -12.86 -0.39
CA GLU A 256 -20.59 -13.23 0.98
C GLU A 256 -19.66 -12.61 2.02
N ARG A 257 -20.21 -12.39 3.21
CA ARG A 257 -19.53 -11.71 4.33
C ARG A 257 -19.82 -12.47 5.61
N ALA A 258 -18.86 -12.60 6.51
CA ALA A 258 -19.08 -13.34 7.75
C ALA A 258 -20.07 -12.61 8.66
N SER A 259 -21.07 -13.30 9.21
CA SER A 259 -21.98 -12.74 10.22
C SER A 259 -21.72 -13.31 11.61
N ARG A 260 -21.21 -14.55 11.68
CA ARG A 260 -20.79 -15.20 12.90
C ARG A 260 -19.51 -15.99 12.67
N ILE A 261 -18.57 -15.86 13.59
CA ILE A 261 -17.28 -16.57 13.56
C ILE A 261 -17.04 -17.30 14.89
N SER A 262 -16.27 -18.39 14.87
CA SER A 262 -15.59 -18.90 16.06
C SER A 262 -14.10 -18.65 15.97
N PHE A 263 -13.49 -18.24 17.08
CA PHE A 263 -12.04 -18.08 17.17
C PHE A 263 -11.49 -18.66 18.47
N GLY A 264 -10.40 -19.40 18.38
CA GLY A 264 -9.78 -20.07 19.53
C GLY A 264 -8.39 -20.60 19.23
N THR A 265 -7.74 -21.16 20.25
CA THR A 265 -6.54 -21.97 20.03
C THR A 265 -6.96 -23.29 19.38
N CYS A 266 -6.08 -23.92 18.60
CA CYS A 266 -6.34 -25.23 17.97
C CYS A 266 -6.55 -26.38 18.98
N LEU A 267 -6.40 -26.14 20.28
CA LEU A 267 -6.47 -27.14 21.35
C LEU A 267 -7.68 -26.97 22.27
N GLU A 268 -8.32 -25.80 22.27
CA GLU A 268 -9.39 -25.45 23.19
C GLU A 268 -10.71 -25.19 22.48
N ASN A 269 -11.80 -25.06 23.24
CA ASN A 269 -13.09 -24.69 22.65
C ASN A 269 -13.06 -23.21 22.24
N PRO A 270 -13.36 -22.87 20.99
CA PRO A 270 -13.31 -21.49 20.53
C PRO A 270 -14.46 -20.66 21.10
N GLY A 271 -14.23 -19.36 21.28
CA GLY A 271 -15.28 -18.38 21.54
C GLY A 271 -16.08 -18.11 20.25
N VAL A 272 -17.32 -17.65 20.39
CA VAL A 272 -18.20 -17.34 19.24
C VAL A 272 -18.56 -15.87 19.24
N TYR A 273 -18.30 -15.19 18.12
CA TYR A 273 -18.44 -13.76 17.97
C TYR A 273 -19.34 -13.42 16.79
N ARG A 274 -20.06 -12.29 16.89
CA ARG A 274 -20.87 -11.75 15.78
C ARG A 274 -20.13 -10.60 15.13
N LEU A 275 -20.29 -10.49 13.82
CA LEU A 275 -19.83 -9.37 13.02
C LEU A 275 -21.06 -8.66 12.45
N GLU A 276 -21.01 -7.34 12.42
CA GLU A 276 -22.03 -6.53 11.77
C GLU A 276 -21.85 -6.59 10.24
N ASP A 277 -22.93 -6.37 9.49
CA ASP A 277 -22.87 -6.23 8.02
C ASP A 277 -22.39 -4.82 7.66
N SER A 278 -21.09 -4.59 7.79
CA SER A 278 -20.44 -3.29 7.60
C SER A 278 -19.10 -3.41 6.90
N MET A 279 -18.81 -2.47 5.99
CA MET A 279 -17.50 -2.32 5.37
C MET A 279 -16.44 -1.78 6.34
N GLU A 280 -16.84 -1.11 7.41
CA GLU A 280 -15.86 -0.59 8.37
C GLU A 280 -15.12 -1.73 9.10
N PRO A 281 -13.80 -1.62 9.34
CA PRO A 281 -13.08 -2.61 10.15
C PRO A 281 -13.71 -2.79 11.53
N GLN A 282 -13.84 -4.05 11.95
CA GLN A 282 -14.50 -4.42 13.19
C GLN A 282 -13.50 -4.99 14.18
N VAL A 283 -13.54 -4.49 15.42
CA VAL A 283 -12.71 -5.01 16.52
C VAL A 283 -13.54 -5.99 17.35
N VAL A 284 -13.10 -7.25 17.39
CA VAL A 284 -13.67 -8.30 18.22
C VAL A 284 -12.81 -8.44 19.47
N THR A 285 -13.40 -8.22 20.65
CA THR A 285 -12.74 -8.49 21.93
C THR A 285 -13.03 -9.92 22.35
N LEU A 286 -11.97 -10.70 22.61
CA LEU A 286 -12.10 -12.10 23.01
C LEU A 286 -12.61 -12.20 24.46
N ASP A 287 -13.31 -13.29 24.77
CA ASP A 287 -13.89 -13.50 26.11
C ASP A 287 -12.80 -13.60 27.20
N HIS A 288 -11.63 -14.05 26.80
CA HIS A 288 -10.40 -14.08 27.58
C HIS A 288 -9.20 -14.05 26.61
N PRO A 289 -8.04 -13.54 27.07
CA PRO A 289 -6.80 -13.63 26.31
C PRO A 289 -6.46 -15.08 25.97
N LEU A 290 -6.12 -15.33 24.71
CA LEU A 290 -5.62 -16.62 24.24
C LEU A 290 -4.09 -16.60 24.19
N GLU A 291 -3.47 -17.71 24.58
CA GLU A 291 -2.01 -17.89 24.53
C GLU A 291 -1.69 -19.19 23.77
N GLY A 292 -0.80 -19.11 22.78
CA GLY A 292 -0.45 -20.27 21.96
C GLY A 292 0.23 -19.89 20.65
N ASP A 293 0.54 -20.91 19.86
CA ASP A 293 1.18 -20.83 18.54
C ASP A 293 0.27 -21.34 17.41
N CYS A 294 -0.93 -21.83 17.72
CA CYS A 294 -1.90 -22.30 16.72
C CYS A 294 -3.30 -21.78 17.08
N PHE A 295 -3.92 -21.07 16.13
CA PHE A 295 -5.26 -20.51 16.25
C PHE A 295 -6.11 -20.87 15.03
N GLU A 296 -7.41 -21.04 15.24
CA GLU A 296 -8.37 -21.38 14.21
C GLU A 296 -9.53 -20.37 14.23
N LEU A 297 -9.91 -19.90 13.04
CA LEU A 297 -11.06 -19.06 12.77
C LEU A 297 -12.02 -19.82 11.87
N ASP A 298 -13.20 -20.17 12.36
CA ASP A 298 -14.27 -20.75 11.54
C ASP A 298 -15.34 -19.71 11.21
N PHE A 299 -15.85 -19.77 9.99
CA PHE A 299 -16.98 -18.98 9.53
C PHE A 299 -18.26 -19.76 9.75
N LEU A 300 -19.04 -19.37 10.77
CA LEU A 300 -20.18 -20.16 11.23
C LEU A 300 -21.48 -19.82 10.52
N ASP A 301 -21.69 -18.55 10.18
CA ASP A 301 -22.85 -18.05 9.43
C ASP A 301 -22.38 -16.87 8.55
N VAL A 302 -23.07 -16.64 7.42
CA VAL A 302 -22.75 -15.54 6.49
C VAL A 302 -23.94 -14.61 6.23
N TYR A 303 -23.65 -13.36 5.87
CA TYR A 303 -24.55 -12.52 5.10
C TYR A 303 -24.40 -12.87 3.62
N SER A 304 -25.51 -13.13 2.94
CA SER A 304 -25.50 -13.50 1.53
C SER A 304 -25.00 -12.36 0.64
N GLY A 305 -24.21 -12.72 -0.37
CA GLY A 305 -23.86 -11.85 -1.49
C GLY A 305 -25.03 -11.68 -2.47
N GLU A 306 -25.06 -10.55 -3.17
CA GLU A 306 -26.05 -10.27 -4.21
C GLU A 306 -25.81 -11.07 -5.50
N VAL A 307 -24.54 -11.44 -5.76
CA VAL A 307 -24.10 -12.03 -7.03
C VAL A 307 -23.30 -13.31 -6.81
N TYR A 308 -22.28 -13.24 -5.97
CA TYR A 308 -21.31 -14.28 -5.71
C TYR A 308 -21.58 -14.93 -4.36
N ARG A 309 -21.26 -16.22 -4.27
CA ARG A 309 -21.32 -16.97 -3.01
C ARG A 309 -19.98 -17.05 -2.30
N ASP A 310 -18.92 -16.53 -2.92
CA ASP A 310 -17.61 -16.52 -2.32
C ASP A 310 -17.59 -15.62 -1.10
N LEU A 311 -17.22 -16.18 0.04
CA LEU A 311 -16.91 -15.45 1.27
C LEU A 311 -15.58 -14.76 1.11
N VAL A 312 -15.54 -13.47 1.44
CA VAL A 312 -14.34 -12.66 1.36
C VAL A 312 -13.97 -12.04 2.71
N ILE A 313 -12.70 -12.13 3.07
CA ILE A 313 -12.08 -11.33 4.12
C ILE A 313 -10.92 -10.56 3.51
N SER A 314 -10.94 -9.24 3.65
CA SER A 314 -9.93 -8.39 3.00
C SER A 314 -8.69 -8.21 3.84
N GLU A 315 -8.83 -8.14 5.16
CA GLU A 315 -7.70 -7.91 6.04
C GLU A 315 -7.93 -8.41 7.47
N PHE A 316 -6.83 -8.77 8.16
CA PHE A 316 -6.85 -9.35 9.50
C PHE A 316 -5.70 -8.85 10.38
N ARG A 317 -5.99 -8.50 11.64
CA ARG A 317 -4.96 -8.14 12.64
C ARG A 317 -5.23 -8.78 13.98
N PHE A 318 -4.15 -9.05 14.70
CA PHE A 318 -4.16 -9.50 16.08
C PHE A 318 -3.72 -8.38 17.02
N PHE A 319 -4.23 -8.37 18.24
CA PHE A 319 -3.79 -7.46 19.30
C PHE A 319 -3.32 -8.24 20.52
N ASP A 320 -2.11 -7.97 20.99
CA ASP A 320 -1.48 -8.71 22.09
C ASP A 320 -1.75 -8.13 23.50
N GLY A 321 -2.51 -7.04 23.58
CA GLY A 321 -2.73 -6.26 24.81
C GLY A 321 -1.98 -4.93 24.82
N GLU A 322 -0.98 -4.77 23.96
CA GLU A 322 -0.16 -3.56 23.82
C GLU A 322 -0.14 -3.02 22.38
N ASN A 323 0.04 -3.89 21.39
CA ASN A 323 0.23 -3.52 19.98
C ASN A 323 -0.59 -4.40 19.04
N TRP A 324 -0.99 -3.80 17.91
CA TRP A 324 -1.52 -4.54 16.78
C TRP A 324 -0.37 -5.17 16.02
N PHE A 325 -0.55 -6.41 15.57
CA PHE A 325 0.43 -7.11 14.75
C PHE A 325 -0.22 -7.91 13.63
N ILE A 326 0.58 -8.19 12.61
CA ILE A 326 0.28 -9.09 11.49
C ILE A 326 1.07 -10.39 11.60
N LEU A 327 0.57 -11.41 10.90
CA LEU A 327 1.33 -12.59 10.59
C LEU A 327 2.24 -12.31 9.40
N ASP A 328 3.55 -12.56 9.54
CA ASP A 328 4.49 -12.55 8.44
C ASP A 328 4.68 -13.98 7.92
N THR A 329 4.12 -14.26 6.74
CA THR A 329 4.12 -15.60 6.17
C THR A 329 5.36 -15.91 5.33
N GLY A 330 6.18 -14.89 5.02
CA GLY A 330 7.28 -15.01 4.06
C GLY A 330 6.85 -15.18 2.59
N THR A 331 5.59 -15.52 2.31
CA THR A 331 5.10 -15.84 0.96
C THR A 331 5.25 -14.69 -0.04
N SER A 332 5.15 -13.43 0.42
CA SER A 332 5.40 -12.24 -0.42
C SER A 332 6.81 -12.28 -1.02
N GLU A 333 7.80 -12.57 -0.17
CA GLU A 333 9.20 -12.62 -0.55
C GLU A 333 9.47 -13.83 -1.48
N GLU A 334 8.92 -15.00 -1.15
CA GLU A 334 9.02 -16.21 -1.99
C GLU A 334 8.42 -16.02 -3.38
N ARG A 335 7.22 -15.41 -3.46
CA ARG A 335 6.55 -15.10 -4.73
C ARG A 335 7.39 -14.13 -5.57
N LYS A 336 7.97 -13.11 -4.93
CA LYS A 336 8.86 -12.15 -5.59
C LYS A 336 10.10 -12.85 -6.14
N PHE A 337 10.75 -13.73 -5.38
CA PHE A 337 11.88 -14.53 -5.87
C PHE A 337 11.50 -15.36 -7.10
N ALA A 338 10.35 -16.03 -7.08
CA ALA A 338 9.89 -16.83 -8.23
C ALA A 338 9.66 -15.97 -9.49
N ILE A 339 9.11 -14.76 -9.33
CA ILE A 339 8.93 -13.81 -10.44
C ILE A 339 10.28 -13.32 -10.97
N LEU A 340 11.24 -13.01 -10.10
CA LEU A 340 12.59 -12.59 -10.49
C LEU A 340 13.33 -13.71 -11.23
N GLU A 341 13.23 -14.96 -10.77
CA GLU A 341 13.82 -16.12 -11.45
C GLU A 341 13.20 -16.32 -12.85
N TRP A 342 11.88 -16.21 -12.96
CA TRP A 342 11.20 -16.25 -14.26
C TRP A 342 11.68 -15.13 -15.20
N ALA A 343 11.88 -13.93 -14.66
CA ALA A 343 12.27 -12.74 -15.42
C ALA A 343 13.64 -12.89 -16.11
N GLU A 344 14.57 -13.67 -15.57
CA GLU A 344 15.91 -13.87 -16.16
C GLU A 344 15.86 -14.42 -17.61
N GLY A 345 14.81 -15.19 -17.93
CA GLY A 345 14.61 -15.79 -19.26
C GLY A 345 13.43 -15.25 -20.05
N ALA A 346 12.64 -14.34 -19.48
CA ALA A 346 11.41 -13.81 -20.08
C ALA A 346 11.64 -12.49 -20.82
N GLU A 347 10.88 -12.24 -21.89
CA GLU A 347 10.88 -10.93 -22.57
C GLU A 347 10.39 -9.82 -21.63
N PHE A 348 9.38 -10.12 -20.81
CA PHE A 348 8.86 -9.24 -19.77
C PHE A 348 9.88 -8.90 -18.67
N GLY A 349 10.93 -9.71 -18.49
CA GLY A 349 12.00 -9.39 -17.55
C GLY A 349 12.74 -8.09 -17.87
N ARG A 350 12.64 -7.60 -19.12
CA ARG A 350 13.27 -6.33 -19.55
C ARG A 350 12.58 -5.07 -19.02
N ILE A 351 11.33 -5.20 -18.56
CA ILE A 351 10.52 -4.08 -18.07
C ILE A 351 10.01 -4.29 -16.65
N LEU A 352 10.32 -5.45 -16.05
CA LEU A 352 9.97 -5.73 -14.67
C LEU A 352 10.63 -4.70 -13.76
N ASP A 353 9.86 -4.14 -12.83
CA ASP A 353 10.30 -3.08 -11.94
C ASP A 353 10.83 -1.84 -12.70
N ARG A 354 10.32 -1.56 -13.91
CA ARG A 354 10.64 -0.36 -14.70
C ARG A 354 9.35 0.39 -15.04
N GLN A 355 9.42 1.72 -15.04
CA GLN A 355 8.33 2.56 -15.55
C GLN A 355 8.44 2.70 -17.08
N LEU A 356 7.45 2.18 -17.79
CA LEU A 356 7.20 2.53 -19.18
C LEU A 356 6.37 3.80 -19.23
N TYR A 357 6.70 4.68 -20.16
CA TYR A 357 5.98 5.92 -20.42
C TYR A 357 5.63 6.04 -21.90
N LEU A 358 4.46 6.62 -22.15
CA LEU A 358 4.08 7.12 -23.46
C LEU A 358 3.50 8.52 -23.28
N GLY A 359 4.09 9.50 -23.96
CA GLY A 359 3.56 10.84 -24.10
C GLY A 359 3.12 11.07 -25.55
N ALA A 360 1.83 11.15 -25.80
CA ALA A 360 1.29 11.43 -27.11
C ALA A 360 0.82 12.88 -27.22
N MET A 361 1.21 13.55 -28.29
CA MET A 361 0.48 14.73 -28.79
C MET A 361 -0.29 14.29 -30.04
N GLU A 362 -1.61 14.47 -30.04
CA GLU A 362 -2.38 14.17 -31.25
C GLU A 362 -1.94 15.13 -32.39
N ASN A 363 -1.60 14.56 -33.55
CA ASN A 363 -1.25 15.35 -34.74
C ASN A 363 -2.53 15.70 -35.52
N GLY A 364 -3.04 16.92 -35.31
CA GLY A 364 -4.26 17.46 -35.95
C GLY A 364 -4.43 18.97 -35.70
N ASP A 365 -5.65 19.49 -35.91
CA ASP A 365 -6.01 20.90 -35.66
C ASP A 365 -6.24 21.22 -34.15
N SER A 366 -6.17 20.21 -33.26
CA SER A 366 -6.34 20.32 -31.80
C SER A 366 -5.10 19.81 -31.07
N TRP A 367 -4.68 20.55 -30.03
CA TRP A 367 -3.61 20.15 -29.10
C TRP A 367 -4.25 19.45 -27.90
N GLU A 368 -4.35 18.13 -27.96
CA GLU A 368 -4.88 17.29 -26.86
C GLU A 368 -3.74 16.35 -26.41
N PRO A 369 -2.95 16.75 -25.39
CA PRO A 369 -1.91 15.88 -24.87
C PRO A 369 -2.52 14.70 -24.10
N HIS A 370 -1.89 13.54 -24.23
CA HIS A 370 -2.19 12.35 -23.44
C HIS A 370 -0.89 11.78 -22.91
N ALA A 371 -0.90 11.33 -21.66
CA ALA A 371 0.22 10.66 -21.03
C ALA A 371 -0.25 9.39 -20.34
N GLN A 372 0.55 8.33 -20.43
CA GLN A 372 0.30 7.12 -19.65
C GLN A 372 1.61 6.49 -19.17
N THR A 373 1.57 5.81 -18.03
CA THR A 373 2.68 5.01 -17.52
C THR A 373 2.22 3.59 -17.21
N LEU A 374 3.15 2.63 -17.24
CA LEU A 374 2.93 1.25 -16.78
C LEU A 374 4.13 0.81 -15.95
N VAL A 375 3.85 0.24 -14.77
CA VAL A 375 4.85 -0.51 -13.98
C VAL A 375 4.29 -1.90 -13.70
N LEU A 376 5.01 -2.94 -14.12
CA LEU A 376 4.83 -4.31 -13.64
C LEU A 376 5.86 -4.58 -12.55
N ARG A 377 5.42 -4.95 -11.35
CA ARG A 377 6.30 -5.11 -10.19
C ARG A 377 6.60 -6.56 -9.90
N SER A 378 7.81 -6.83 -9.40
CA SER A 378 8.24 -8.18 -8.99
C SER A 378 7.44 -8.74 -7.82
N ASN A 379 6.76 -7.92 -7.03
CA ASN A 379 5.82 -8.39 -6.00
C ASN A 379 4.46 -8.87 -6.56
N GLY A 380 4.30 -8.97 -7.88
CA GLY A 380 3.08 -9.43 -8.52
C GLY A 380 1.97 -8.38 -8.62
N SER A 381 2.26 -7.11 -8.32
CA SER A 381 1.33 -5.99 -8.53
C SER A 381 1.67 -5.17 -9.77
N PHE A 382 0.71 -4.37 -10.25
CA PHE A 382 0.95 -3.40 -11.33
C PHE A 382 0.23 -2.08 -11.08
N ILE A 383 0.66 -1.05 -11.80
CA ILE A 383 -0.06 0.23 -11.91
C ILE A 383 0.02 0.73 -13.35
N VAL A 384 -1.06 1.33 -13.83
CA VAL A 384 -1.10 2.15 -15.03
C VAL A 384 -1.65 3.51 -14.65
N TRP A 385 -0.92 4.60 -14.91
CA TRP A 385 -1.48 5.95 -14.84
C TRP A 385 -1.86 6.42 -16.24
N MET A 386 -2.95 7.17 -16.36
CA MET A 386 -3.43 7.75 -17.61
C MET A 386 -3.92 9.18 -17.35
N GLU A 387 -3.46 10.12 -18.15
CA GLU A 387 -3.81 11.53 -18.10
C GLU A 387 -4.21 11.98 -19.50
N ASP A 388 -5.47 12.41 -19.65
CA ASP A 388 -6.03 12.95 -20.88
C ASP A 388 -6.30 14.44 -20.71
N TYR A 389 -5.84 15.26 -21.66
CA TYR A 389 -6.05 16.71 -21.65
C TYR A 389 -6.74 17.17 -22.93
N TRP A 390 -7.71 18.06 -22.80
CA TRP A 390 -8.39 18.74 -23.91
C TRP A 390 -8.56 20.23 -23.63
N VAL A 391 -9.03 21.00 -24.62
CA VAL A 391 -9.05 22.49 -24.57
C VAL A 391 -9.71 23.07 -23.32
N ASP A 392 -10.76 22.41 -22.82
CA ASP A 392 -11.56 22.86 -21.70
C ASP A 392 -11.54 21.86 -20.53
N GLY A 393 -10.55 20.97 -20.44
CA GLY A 393 -10.48 20.04 -19.31
C GLY A 393 -9.42 18.96 -19.34
N GLU A 394 -9.44 18.16 -18.29
CA GLU A 394 -8.53 17.03 -18.06
C GLU A 394 -9.29 15.88 -17.40
N GLU A 395 -8.80 14.66 -17.59
CA GLU A 395 -9.23 13.44 -16.89
C GLU A 395 -8.01 12.62 -16.48
N HIS A 396 -7.94 12.31 -15.18
CA HIS A 396 -6.90 11.46 -14.62
C HIS A 396 -7.52 10.12 -14.24
N MET A 397 -6.90 9.05 -14.69
CA MET A 397 -7.29 7.68 -14.42
C MET A 397 -6.09 6.86 -14.00
N TYR A 398 -6.34 5.79 -13.27
CA TYR A 398 -5.32 4.77 -13.10
C TYR A 398 -5.94 3.38 -13.00
N ALA A 399 -5.15 2.36 -13.32
CA ALA A 399 -5.52 0.97 -13.15
C ALA A 399 -4.48 0.26 -12.28
N ASP A 400 -4.92 -0.34 -11.18
CA ASP A 400 -4.06 -1.08 -10.25
C ASP A 400 -4.60 -2.49 -10.00
N GLY A 401 -3.72 -3.40 -9.61
CA GLY A 401 -4.10 -4.77 -9.29
C GLY A 401 -2.91 -5.71 -9.26
N ASN A 402 -3.19 -6.99 -9.50
CA ASN A 402 -2.18 -8.03 -9.60
C ASN A 402 -2.03 -8.55 -11.03
N TRP A 403 -0.95 -9.28 -11.25
CA TRP A 403 -0.70 -9.92 -12.52
C TRP A 403 -0.15 -11.33 -12.32
N GLN A 404 -0.38 -12.16 -13.33
CA GLN A 404 0.00 -13.57 -13.37
C GLN A 404 0.84 -13.85 -14.62
N VAL A 405 1.90 -14.63 -14.45
CA VAL A 405 2.72 -15.15 -15.55
C VAL A 405 1.91 -16.16 -16.37
N ILE A 406 1.85 -15.96 -17.69
CA ILE A 406 1.30 -16.97 -18.62
C ILE A 406 2.43 -17.68 -19.37
N ASP A 407 3.35 -16.89 -19.94
CA ASP A 407 4.59 -17.35 -20.55
C ASP A 407 5.62 -16.21 -20.57
N GLY A 408 6.81 -16.41 -21.15
CA GLY A 408 7.86 -15.40 -21.15
C GLY A 408 7.54 -14.09 -21.89
N SER A 409 6.50 -14.06 -22.72
CA SER A 409 6.07 -12.93 -23.55
C SER A 409 4.61 -12.51 -23.30
N THR A 410 3.94 -13.15 -22.34
CA THR A 410 2.52 -12.94 -22.04
C THR A 410 2.30 -12.94 -20.54
N VAL A 411 1.64 -11.90 -20.04
CA VAL A 411 1.14 -11.85 -18.66
C VAL A 411 -0.35 -11.51 -18.67
N ARG A 412 -1.07 -11.93 -17.63
CA ARG A 412 -2.46 -11.55 -17.40
C ARG A 412 -2.50 -10.54 -16.26
N ILE A 413 -3.16 -9.42 -16.47
CA ILE A 413 -3.44 -8.43 -15.41
C ILE A 413 -4.90 -8.51 -14.99
N PHE A 414 -5.18 -8.19 -13.73
CA PHE A 414 -6.54 -8.10 -13.20
C PHE A 414 -6.57 -7.16 -12.01
N GLY A 415 -7.63 -6.37 -11.92
CA GLY A 415 -7.68 -5.30 -10.95
C GLY A 415 -8.84 -4.34 -11.21
N ARG A 416 -8.63 -3.09 -10.87
CA ARG A 416 -9.64 -2.03 -10.98
C ARG A 416 -9.06 -0.86 -11.76
N LEU A 417 -9.91 -0.27 -12.60
CA LEU A 417 -9.69 0.99 -13.28
C LEU A 417 -10.50 2.04 -12.54
N GLN A 418 -9.85 3.14 -12.14
CA GLN A 418 -10.49 4.25 -11.45
C GLN A 418 -10.32 5.56 -12.20
N ARG A 419 -11.40 6.35 -12.20
CA ARG A 419 -11.40 7.76 -12.63
C ARG A 419 -11.25 8.66 -11.40
N VAL A 420 -10.11 9.33 -11.30
CA VAL A 420 -9.71 10.15 -10.15
C VAL A 420 -10.22 11.57 -10.27
N SER A 421 -10.09 12.15 -11.46
CA SER A 421 -10.57 13.51 -11.73
C SER A 421 -11.10 13.59 -13.16
N ARG A 422 -12.10 14.44 -13.36
CA ARG A 422 -12.55 14.90 -14.67
C ARG A 422 -13.09 16.31 -14.50
N THR A 423 -12.88 17.20 -15.46
CA THR A 423 -13.45 18.55 -15.37
C THR A 423 -14.95 18.53 -15.09
N GLY A 424 -15.35 19.14 -13.97
CA GLY A 424 -16.73 19.16 -13.48
C GLY A 424 -17.11 18.03 -12.51
N MET A 425 -16.21 17.09 -12.21
CA MET A 425 -16.33 16.12 -11.12
C MET A 425 -15.51 16.56 -9.91
N GLU A 426 -16.02 16.28 -8.70
CA GLU A 426 -15.20 16.34 -7.50
C GLU A 426 -14.11 15.25 -7.57
N PRO A 427 -12.85 15.57 -7.26
CA PRO A 427 -11.76 14.58 -7.20
C PRO A 427 -12.12 13.39 -6.29
N TYR A 428 -11.72 12.19 -6.69
CA TYR A 428 -11.87 10.93 -5.98
C TYR A 428 -10.53 10.23 -5.86
N ASP A 429 -10.22 9.62 -4.72
CA ASP A 429 -8.90 9.03 -4.52
C ASP A 429 -8.96 7.69 -3.76
N PRO A 430 -8.28 6.65 -4.28
CA PRO A 430 -8.23 5.33 -3.64
C PRO A 430 -7.47 5.23 -2.32
N TYR A 431 -6.59 6.18 -2.03
CA TYR A 431 -5.71 6.19 -0.87
C TYR A 431 -6.34 6.92 0.31
N ALA A 432 -7.62 7.30 0.21
CA ALA A 432 -8.32 8.01 1.28
C ALA A 432 -8.52 7.20 2.57
N GLY A 433 -8.33 5.87 2.50
CA GLY A 433 -8.75 4.96 3.56
C GLY A 433 -10.28 4.84 3.61
N SER A 434 -10.80 3.90 4.40
CA SER A 434 -12.24 3.74 4.60
C SER A 434 -12.79 4.93 5.40
N TRP A 435 -13.65 5.75 4.80
CA TRP A 435 -14.37 6.83 5.48
C TRP A 435 -15.88 6.78 5.13
N PRO A 436 -16.78 7.00 6.12
CA PRO A 436 -18.22 6.93 5.91
C PRO A 436 -18.83 8.00 4.99
N ASP A 437 -18.10 9.08 4.69
CA ASP A 437 -18.61 10.28 4.02
C ASP A 437 -18.16 10.44 2.56
N GLN A 438 -17.51 9.43 1.96
CA GLN A 438 -17.23 9.45 0.53
C GLN A 438 -18.51 9.27 -0.30
N GLY A 439 -18.97 10.37 -0.91
CA GLY A 439 -20.11 10.37 -1.82
C GLY A 439 -19.90 9.39 -2.98
N GLN A 440 -20.83 8.45 -3.12
CA GLN A 440 -20.80 7.40 -4.13
C GLN A 440 -21.23 7.94 -5.49
N ASP A 441 -20.26 8.33 -6.32
CA ASP A 441 -20.46 8.30 -7.76
C ASP A 441 -19.99 6.94 -8.29
N THR A 442 -20.94 6.00 -8.37
CA THR A 442 -20.72 4.58 -8.68
C THR A 442 -20.23 4.31 -10.11
N GLN A 443 -20.02 5.34 -10.94
CA GLN A 443 -19.45 5.21 -12.29
C GLN A 443 -17.92 5.36 -12.35
N ARG A 444 -17.25 5.51 -11.20
CA ARG A 444 -15.80 5.80 -11.12
C ARG A 444 -14.90 4.57 -11.11
N LEU A 445 -15.42 3.38 -10.82
CA LEU A 445 -14.62 2.16 -10.67
C LEU A 445 -15.12 1.06 -11.61
N THR A 446 -14.22 0.47 -12.38
CA THR A 446 -14.50 -0.70 -13.24
C THR A 446 -13.50 -1.80 -12.92
N VAL A 447 -13.98 -3.00 -12.61
CA VAL A 447 -13.09 -4.16 -12.49
C VAL A 447 -12.86 -4.78 -13.85
N PHE A 448 -11.61 -5.20 -14.07
CA PHE A 448 -11.20 -5.74 -15.35
C PHE A 448 -10.21 -6.89 -15.17
N SER A 449 -10.08 -7.65 -16.24
CA SER A 449 -8.93 -8.51 -16.49
C SER A 449 -8.54 -8.33 -17.94
N ASP A 450 -7.26 -8.33 -18.21
CA ASP A 450 -6.69 -8.13 -19.54
C ASP A 450 -5.42 -8.98 -19.70
N THR A 451 -4.99 -9.20 -20.94
CA THR A 451 -3.76 -9.91 -21.27
C THR A 451 -2.80 -8.93 -21.93
N LEU A 452 -1.60 -8.83 -21.37
CA LEU A 452 -0.53 -8.03 -21.93
C LEU A 452 0.42 -8.94 -22.70
N ARG A 453 0.86 -8.46 -23.87
CA ARG A 453 1.78 -9.19 -24.74
C ARG A 453 2.99 -8.35 -25.05
N MET A 454 4.15 -8.99 -25.05
CA MET A 454 5.38 -8.42 -25.58
C MET A 454 5.67 -8.95 -26.97
N SER A 455 6.03 -8.02 -27.85
CA SER A 455 6.54 -8.32 -29.19
C SER A 455 7.74 -7.41 -29.46
N GLY A 456 8.95 -7.94 -29.25
CA GLY A 456 10.17 -7.17 -29.37
C GLY A 456 10.31 -6.13 -28.27
N ASN A 457 10.07 -4.86 -28.60
CA ASN A 457 10.16 -3.73 -27.67
C ASN A 457 8.79 -3.08 -27.41
N THR A 458 7.71 -3.74 -27.79
CA THR A 458 6.36 -3.21 -27.65
C THR A 458 5.57 -4.05 -26.65
N VAL A 459 4.87 -3.38 -25.73
CA VAL A 459 3.88 -3.97 -24.83
C VAL A 459 2.49 -3.53 -25.29
N SER A 460 1.62 -4.50 -25.57
CA SER A 460 0.26 -4.24 -26.04
C SER A 460 -0.77 -4.83 -25.07
N SER A 461 -1.94 -4.20 -24.99
CA SER A 461 -3.10 -4.65 -24.23
C SER A 461 -4.12 -5.31 -25.16
N ASP A 462 -4.52 -6.56 -24.88
CA ASP A 462 -5.47 -7.32 -25.72
C ASP A 462 -6.87 -6.67 -25.72
N ARG A 463 -7.28 -6.03 -24.61
CA ARG A 463 -8.58 -5.34 -24.46
C ARG A 463 -8.52 -3.83 -24.68
N GLY A 464 -7.36 -3.27 -24.98
CA GLY A 464 -7.17 -1.84 -25.19
C GLY A 464 -7.41 -1.02 -23.91
N LEU A 465 -6.94 -1.51 -22.76
CA LEU A 465 -6.93 -0.77 -21.50
C LEU A 465 -6.09 0.52 -21.62
N PHE A 466 -5.00 0.45 -22.38
CA PHE A 466 -4.06 1.54 -22.64
C PHE A 466 -3.50 1.44 -24.07
N GLN A 467 -2.84 2.50 -24.54
CA GLN A 467 -2.13 2.49 -25.83
C GLN A 467 -0.82 1.70 -25.74
N ASP A 468 -0.36 1.13 -26.85
CA ASP A 468 0.87 0.32 -26.85
C ASP A 468 2.10 1.13 -26.41
N PHE A 469 2.87 0.59 -25.46
CA PHE A 469 4.15 1.18 -25.04
C PHE A 469 5.27 0.63 -25.92
N SER A 470 6.20 1.48 -26.39
CA SER A 470 7.41 1.07 -27.11
C SER A 470 8.66 1.66 -26.44
N PHE A 471 9.75 0.88 -26.32
CA PHE A 471 10.96 1.29 -25.58
C PHE A 471 12.30 0.87 -26.20
#